data_AF-A0A953LSJ0-F1
#
_entry.id   AF-A0A953LSJ0-F1
#
_cell.length_a   1.000
_cell.length_b   1.000
_cell.length_c   1.000
_cell.angle_alpha   90.00
_cell.angle_beta   90.00
_cell.angle_gamma   90.00
#
_symmetry.space_group_name_H-M   'P 1'
#
loop_
_entity.id
_entity.type
_entity.pdbx_description
1 polymer ?
#
loop_
_entity_poly.entity_id
_entity_poly.type
_entity_poly.pdbx_seq_one_letter_code
_entity_poly.pdbx_strand_id
1 'polypeptide(L)'
;MTSSDKAARRHLLFRETPIERLQRASLGTARALAPARLGAVPLVAGFWAAGFLKDGNDLPDPAKAPMDFDGVCGIARDLSAPTLLKAHRAGLHPAAHAGPIKWWSPPRRCVLQFENFHMSRRLRARLRQDRHRVTFDRDFDAVVKACAEPRAGKWPVTWITPKIMRAYAALHDAGHAHSFEVRDRDGALVGGGYGVAIGRVFVIESQFARESHASKIGFSMLNWHLAHWGFALNDNKGPSQNVLDMGFHVITRDDYLTRLACHARGTGKNGRWEVETDLAAVAAWEPKAEAKSVLIAAE
;
A
#
# COMPACT_ATOMS: atom_id res chain seq x y z
N MET A 1 5.37 -18.11 18.84
CA MET A 1 5.45 -16.78 19.47
C MET A 1 4.07 -16.44 19.99
N THR A 2 3.92 -16.13 21.28
CA THR A 2 2.60 -15.80 21.85
C THR A 2 2.13 -14.42 21.36
N SER A 3 0.84 -14.11 21.52
CA SER A 3 0.31 -12.76 21.23
C SER A 3 1.03 -11.67 22.03
N SER A 4 1.39 -11.97 23.29
CA SER A 4 2.12 -11.04 24.17
C SER A 4 3.55 -10.79 23.70
N ASP A 5 4.29 -11.84 23.32
CA ASP A 5 5.66 -11.70 22.78
C ASP A 5 5.69 -10.85 21.51
N LYS A 6 4.69 -11.02 20.65
CA LYS A 6 4.55 -10.27 19.40
C LYS A 6 4.27 -8.80 19.66
N ALA A 7 3.42 -8.48 20.64
CA ALA A 7 3.15 -7.11 21.04
C ALA A 7 4.40 -6.43 21.63
N ALA A 8 5.16 -7.13 22.48
CA ALA A 8 6.42 -6.63 23.04
C ALA A 8 7.48 -6.37 21.95
N ARG A 9 7.67 -7.31 21.03
CA ARG A 9 8.56 -7.15 19.86
C ARG A 9 8.18 -5.91 19.04
N ARG A 10 6.91 -5.74 18.72
CA ARG A 10 6.41 -4.59 17.95
C ARG A 10 6.56 -3.27 18.70
N HIS A 11 6.37 -3.27 20.01
CA HIS A 11 6.62 -2.09 20.83
C HIS A 11 8.07 -1.63 20.68
N LEU A 12 9.03 -2.55 20.75
CA LEU A 12 10.45 -2.26 20.56
C LEU A 12 10.80 -1.85 19.12
N LEU A 13 10.27 -2.56 18.13
CA LEU A 13 10.59 -2.33 16.71
C LEU A 13 10.01 -1.01 16.17
N PHE A 14 8.80 -0.66 16.60
CA PHE A 14 8.08 0.52 16.11
C PHE A 14 8.26 1.75 17.01
N ARG A 15 9.05 1.67 18.09
CA ARG A 15 9.29 2.85 18.93
C ARG A 15 10.10 3.91 18.19
N GLU A 16 9.90 5.13 18.64
CA GLU A 16 10.74 6.27 18.34
C GLU A 16 11.33 6.77 19.65
N THR A 17 12.61 7.11 19.59
CA THR A 17 13.28 7.89 20.63
C THR A 17 12.66 9.29 20.74
N PRO A 18 12.86 9.99 21.87
CA PRO A 18 12.39 11.38 22.00
C PRO A 18 12.92 12.30 20.89
N ILE A 19 14.18 12.11 20.48
CA ILE A 19 14.81 12.88 19.40
C ILE A 19 14.13 12.61 18.06
N GLU A 20 13.91 11.33 17.70
CA GLU A 20 13.21 10.97 16.45
C GLU A 20 11.77 11.52 16.43
N ARG A 21 11.09 11.51 17.57
CA ARG A 21 9.73 12.07 17.69
C ARG A 21 9.74 13.58 17.44
N LEU A 22 10.70 14.30 18.04
CA LEU A 22 10.87 15.74 17.82
C LEU A 22 11.20 16.03 16.37
N GLN A 23 12.17 15.33 15.78
CA GLN A 23 12.54 15.46 14.37
C GLN A 23 11.35 15.23 13.45
N ARG A 24 10.54 14.18 13.70
CA ARG A 24 9.32 13.91 12.92
C ARG A 24 8.30 15.03 13.06
N ALA A 25 8.07 15.54 14.27
CA ALA A 25 7.16 16.65 14.49
C ALA A 25 7.62 17.89 13.70
N SER A 26 8.90 18.25 13.78
CA SER A 26 9.47 19.38 13.06
C SER A 26 9.38 19.21 11.54
N LEU A 27 9.84 18.08 11.00
CA LEU A 27 9.85 17.82 9.56
C LEU A 27 8.45 17.60 8.99
N GLY A 28 7.54 17.00 9.76
CA GLY A 28 6.14 16.82 9.39
C GLY A 28 5.39 18.15 9.34
N THR A 29 5.62 19.03 10.31
CA THR A 29 5.08 20.39 10.33
C THR A 29 5.66 21.23 9.18
N ALA A 30 6.97 21.21 8.97
CA ALA A 30 7.60 21.89 7.84
C ALA A 30 7.01 21.43 6.49
N ARG A 31 6.73 20.13 6.34
CA ARG A 31 6.07 19.61 5.14
C ARG A 31 4.65 20.13 4.96
N ALA A 32 3.88 20.24 6.05
CA ALA A 32 2.52 20.76 6.03
C ALA A 32 2.48 22.26 5.68
N LEU A 33 3.50 23.02 6.10
CA LEU A 33 3.63 24.45 5.85
C LEU A 33 4.35 24.81 4.54
N ALA A 34 4.75 23.83 3.73
CA ALA A 34 5.40 24.08 2.45
C ALA A 34 4.50 24.94 1.54
N PRO A 35 5.03 25.93 0.79
CA PRO A 35 4.23 26.89 0.02
C PRO A 35 3.20 26.26 -0.91
N ALA A 36 3.57 25.17 -1.59
CA ALA A 36 2.67 24.40 -2.47
C ALA A 36 1.45 23.78 -1.76
N ARG A 37 1.40 23.78 -0.42
CA ARG A 37 0.31 23.23 0.40
C ARG A 37 -0.46 24.30 1.17
N LEU A 38 -0.04 25.56 1.14
CA LEU A 38 -0.70 26.63 1.90
C LEU A 38 -2.15 26.86 1.45
N GLY A 39 -2.44 26.67 0.16
CA GLY A 39 -3.81 26.73 -0.35
C GLY A 39 -4.77 25.72 0.30
N ALA A 40 -4.26 24.59 0.79
CA ALA A 40 -5.07 23.54 1.44
C ALA A 40 -5.35 23.84 2.92
N VAL A 41 -4.72 24.86 3.52
CA VAL A 41 -4.78 25.14 4.95
C VAL A 41 -6.21 25.46 5.43
N PRO A 42 -7.00 26.32 4.76
CA PRO A 42 -8.38 26.61 5.20
C PRO A 42 -9.26 25.35 5.21
N LEU A 43 -9.14 24.51 4.19
CA LEU A 43 -9.86 23.25 4.09
C LEU A 43 -9.47 22.29 5.23
N VAL A 44 -8.16 22.11 5.47
CA VAL A 44 -7.66 21.26 6.55
C VAL A 44 -8.09 21.80 7.92
N ALA A 45 -8.08 23.12 8.13
CA ALA A 45 -8.56 23.76 9.35
C ALA A 45 -10.06 23.52 9.56
N GLY A 46 -10.86 23.60 8.48
CA GLY A 46 -12.28 23.26 8.49
C GLY A 46 -12.53 21.80 8.90
N PHE A 47 -11.76 20.84 8.37
CA PHE A 47 -11.84 19.45 8.80
C PHE A 47 -11.47 19.25 10.27
N TRP A 48 -10.47 19.99 10.76
CA TRP A 48 -10.10 19.98 12.16
C TRP A 48 -11.23 20.48 13.05
N ALA A 49 -11.83 21.63 12.73
CA ALA A 49 -12.95 22.18 13.47
C ALA A 49 -14.16 21.21 13.47
N ALA A 50 -14.50 20.65 12.31
CA ALA A 50 -15.56 19.65 12.19
C ALA A 50 -15.26 18.37 13.00
N GLY A 51 -14.01 17.93 13.04
CA GLY A 51 -13.55 16.76 13.80
C GLY A 51 -13.44 17.00 15.32
N PHE A 52 -13.56 18.24 15.79
CA PHE A 52 -13.78 18.55 17.21
C PHE A 52 -15.26 18.52 17.59
N LEU A 53 -16.16 18.79 16.65
CA LEU A 53 -17.61 18.86 16.86
C LEU A 53 -18.31 17.50 16.69
N LYS A 54 -17.73 16.60 15.87
CA LYS A 54 -18.19 15.22 15.73
C LYS A 54 -17.33 14.30 16.58
N ASP A 55 -17.93 13.28 17.19
CA ASP A 55 -17.19 12.15 17.76
C ASP A 55 -16.31 11.57 16.65
N GLY A 56 -15.01 11.89 16.66
CA GLY A 56 -14.09 11.77 15.53
C GLY A 56 -13.73 10.34 15.10
N ASN A 57 -14.67 9.41 15.20
CA ASN A 57 -14.59 8.00 14.83
C ASN A 57 -15.26 7.71 13.47
N ASP A 58 -16.17 8.56 13.00
CA ASP A 58 -16.82 8.35 11.71
C ASP A 58 -15.88 8.60 10.53
N LEU A 59 -15.83 7.64 9.61
CA LEU A 59 -15.09 7.78 8.36
C LEU A 59 -15.78 8.81 7.46
N PRO A 60 -15.00 9.68 6.78
CA PRO A 60 -15.56 10.64 5.83
C PRO A 60 -16.11 9.94 4.59
N ASP A 61 -17.02 10.62 3.88
CA ASP A 61 -17.58 10.11 2.64
C ASP A 61 -16.63 10.41 1.45
N PRO A 62 -16.10 9.38 0.76
CA PRO A 62 -15.19 9.56 -0.37
C PRO A 62 -15.84 10.28 -1.57
N ALA A 63 -17.16 10.19 -1.75
CA ALA A 63 -17.87 10.84 -2.85
C ALA A 63 -17.93 12.37 -2.68
N LYS A 64 -17.85 12.84 -1.42
CA LYS A 64 -17.85 14.27 -1.05
C LYS A 64 -16.45 14.86 -0.98
N ALA A 65 -15.42 14.08 -1.27
CA ALA A 65 -14.06 14.57 -1.20
C ALA A 65 -13.79 15.57 -2.34
N PRO A 66 -13.25 16.76 -2.03
CA PRO A 66 -12.99 17.80 -3.01
C PRO A 66 -12.05 17.30 -4.11
N MET A 67 -12.26 17.80 -5.33
CA MET A 67 -11.38 17.52 -6.47
C MET A 67 -10.03 18.23 -6.29
N ASP A 68 -10.06 19.43 -5.71
CA ASP A 68 -8.88 20.17 -5.31
C ASP A 68 -8.25 19.57 -4.04
N PHE A 69 -6.93 19.73 -3.88
CA PHE A 69 -6.15 19.25 -2.72
C PHE A 69 -5.96 17.73 -2.61
N ASP A 70 -5.71 17.07 -3.73
CA ASP A 70 -5.35 15.64 -3.82
C ASP A 70 -6.40 14.68 -3.18
N GLY A 71 -7.64 15.14 -3.00
CA GLY A 71 -8.76 14.32 -2.50
C GLY A 71 -8.76 14.05 -1.00
N VAL A 72 -8.27 14.97 -0.16
CA VAL A 72 -8.43 14.86 1.30
C VAL A 72 -9.92 14.91 1.69
N CYS A 73 -10.44 13.85 2.33
CA CYS A 73 -11.86 13.70 2.63
C CYS A 73 -12.23 14.19 4.05
N GLY A 74 -11.28 14.11 4.99
CA GLY A 74 -11.54 14.47 6.38
C GLY A 74 -10.55 13.83 7.35
N ILE A 75 -10.88 13.92 8.64
CA ILE A 75 -10.09 13.42 9.77
C ILE A 75 -10.93 12.41 10.53
N ALA A 76 -10.35 11.24 10.82
CA ALA A 76 -10.90 10.30 11.79
C ALA A 76 -9.75 9.66 12.58
N ARG A 77 -9.96 9.43 13.87
CA ARG A 77 -8.89 9.07 14.83
C ARG A 77 -8.67 7.58 14.96
N ASP A 78 -9.73 6.81 14.74
CA ASP A 78 -9.71 5.36 14.86
C ASP A 78 -8.95 4.71 13.70
N LEU A 79 -8.02 3.84 14.06
CA LEU A 79 -7.21 3.02 13.15
C LEU A 79 -7.32 1.53 13.53
N SER A 80 -8.38 1.13 14.23
CA SER A 80 -8.69 -0.26 14.49
C SER A 80 -8.78 -1.04 13.17
N ALA A 81 -8.49 -2.35 13.22
CA ALA A 81 -8.57 -3.20 12.03
C ALA A 81 -9.96 -3.16 11.35
N PRO A 82 -11.10 -3.19 12.09
CA PRO A 82 -12.42 -3.02 11.50
C PRO A 82 -12.59 -1.66 10.78
N THR A 83 -12.13 -0.57 11.37
CA THR A 83 -12.22 0.77 10.76
C THR A 83 -11.34 0.90 9.52
N LEU A 84 -10.10 0.39 9.57
CA LEU A 84 -9.24 0.34 8.39
C LEU A 84 -9.88 -0.46 7.26
N LEU A 85 -10.45 -1.63 7.56
CA LEU A 85 -11.12 -2.47 6.57
C LEU A 85 -12.34 -1.76 5.96
N LYS A 86 -13.15 -1.10 6.80
CA LYS A 86 -14.28 -0.27 6.37
C LYS A 86 -13.82 0.87 5.45
N ALA A 87 -12.73 1.54 5.81
CA ALA A 87 -12.17 2.64 5.03
C ALA A 87 -11.67 2.17 3.65
N HIS A 88 -10.91 1.08 3.59
CA HIS A 88 -10.41 0.54 2.32
C HIS A 88 -11.57 0.08 1.42
N ARG A 89 -12.63 -0.52 1.99
CA ARG A 89 -13.86 -0.85 1.25
C ARG A 89 -14.60 0.37 0.70
N ALA A 90 -14.40 1.53 1.30
CA ALA A 90 -14.91 2.81 0.82
C ALA A 90 -13.91 3.53 -0.11
N GLY A 91 -12.74 2.94 -0.43
CA GLY A 91 -11.74 3.58 -1.28
C GLY A 91 -10.92 4.67 -0.59
N LEU A 92 -10.93 4.69 0.74
CA LEU A 92 -10.17 5.61 1.58
C LEU A 92 -8.85 4.97 2.03
N HIS A 93 -7.81 5.78 2.16
CA HIS A 93 -6.57 5.39 2.84
C HIS A 93 -6.08 6.46 3.81
N PRO A 94 -5.47 6.08 4.94
CA PRO A 94 -4.99 7.01 5.94
C PRO A 94 -3.58 7.51 5.60
N ALA A 95 -3.34 8.82 5.72
CA ALA A 95 -1.98 9.35 5.66
C ALA A 95 -1.84 10.64 6.47
N ALA A 96 -0.82 10.70 7.33
CA ALA A 96 -0.39 11.90 8.04
C ALA A 96 1.10 11.83 8.37
N HIS A 97 1.84 12.91 8.10
CA HIS A 97 3.26 13.00 8.47
C HIS A 97 3.43 13.52 9.91
N ALA A 98 2.50 14.36 10.35
CA ALA A 98 2.34 14.87 11.71
C ALA A 98 0.86 15.22 11.96
N GLY A 99 0.46 15.32 13.22
CA GLY A 99 -0.91 15.64 13.61
C GLY A 99 -1.90 14.47 13.43
N PRO A 100 -3.21 14.75 13.33
CA PRO A 100 -4.24 13.73 13.23
C PRO A 100 -4.22 13.05 11.87
N ILE A 101 -4.76 11.83 11.84
CA ILE A 101 -4.87 11.05 10.61
C ILE A 101 -5.87 11.71 9.67
N LYS A 102 -5.41 11.96 8.44
CA LYS A 102 -6.26 12.40 7.33
C LYS A 102 -6.58 11.19 6.46
N TRP A 103 -7.81 11.13 5.97
CA TRP A 103 -8.27 10.10 5.05
C TRP A 103 -8.39 10.69 3.65
N TRP A 104 -7.96 9.92 2.66
CA TRP A 104 -7.79 10.39 1.29
C TRP A 104 -8.51 9.49 0.29
N SER A 105 -9.19 10.13 -0.66
CA SER A 105 -9.79 9.55 -1.87
C SER A 105 -9.50 10.46 -3.06
N PRO A 106 -8.28 10.36 -3.64
CA PRO A 106 -7.83 11.15 -4.77
C PRO A 106 -8.81 11.08 -5.95
N PRO A 107 -8.97 12.20 -6.68
CA PRO A 107 -9.86 12.26 -7.85
C PRO A 107 -9.40 11.36 -9.01
N ARG A 108 -8.11 11.00 -9.02
CA ARG A 108 -7.48 10.11 -9.98
C ARG A 108 -6.83 8.94 -9.24
N ARG A 109 -7.15 7.71 -9.64
CA ARG A 109 -6.61 6.48 -9.06
C ARG A 109 -5.74 5.76 -10.07
N CYS A 110 -4.57 5.30 -9.62
CA CYS A 110 -3.65 4.55 -10.48
C CYS A 110 -3.75 3.06 -10.17
N VAL A 111 -4.21 2.28 -11.14
CA VAL A 111 -4.59 0.89 -10.97
C VAL A 111 -3.99 0.01 -12.05
N LEU A 112 -3.93 -1.29 -11.78
CA LEU A 112 -3.53 -2.32 -12.73
C LEU A 112 -4.65 -3.36 -12.83
N GLN A 113 -5.07 -3.61 -14.07
CA GLN A 113 -5.71 -4.85 -14.46
C GLN A 113 -4.60 -5.81 -14.93
N PHE A 114 -4.59 -7.04 -14.44
CA PHE A 114 -3.41 -7.90 -14.49
C PHE A 114 -3.00 -8.30 -15.91
N GLU A 115 -3.94 -8.39 -16.84
CA GLU A 115 -3.69 -8.59 -18.27
C GLU A 115 -2.82 -7.50 -18.88
N ASN A 116 -2.80 -6.31 -18.30
CA ASN A 116 -2.00 -5.17 -18.76
C ASN A 116 -0.60 -5.12 -18.13
N PHE A 117 -0.27 -6.04 -17.22
CA PHE A 117 1.00 -6.00 -16.52
C PHE A 117 2.18 -6.11 -17.48
N HIS A 118 3.13 -5.20 -17.35
CA HIS A 118 4.32 -5.14 -18.19
C HIS A 118 5.59 -5.37 -17.39
N MET A 119 6.40 -6.31 -17.84
CA MET A 119 7.76 -6.51 -17.33
C MET A 119 8.78 -6.21 -18.42
N SER A 120 9.62 -5.19 -18.18
CA SER A 120 10.69 -4.85 -19.09
C SER A 120 11.67 -6.04 -19.27
N ARG A 121 12.30 -6.11 -20.44
CA ARG A 121 13.31 -7.13 -20.76
C ARG A 121 14.42 -7.21 -19.69
N ARG A 122 14.85 -6.05 -19.17
CA ARG A 122 15.88 -5.97 -18.11
C ARG A 122 15.37 -6.57 -16.80
N LEU A 123 14.13 -6.31 -16.41
CA LEU A 123 13.54 -6.91 -15.21
C LEU A 123 13.44 -8.43 -15.37
N ARG A 124 12.89 -8.92 -16.49
CA ARG A 124 12.82 -10.38 -16.77
C ARG A 124 14.20 -11.04 -16.72
N ALA A 125 15.22 -10.40 -17.28
CA ALA A 125 16.59 -10.90 -17.20
C ALA A 125 17.10 -10.97 -15.75
N ARG A 126 16.74 -10.00 -14.89
CA ARG A 126 17.10 -10.02 -13.45
C ARG A 126 16.40 -11.13 -12.68
N LEU A 127 15.10 -11.36 -12.91
CA LEU A 127 14.37 -12.44 -12.25
C LEU A 127 15.02 -13.82 -12.49
N ARG A 128 15.60 -14.05 -13.68
CA ARG A 128 16.29 -15.31 -14.04
C ARG A 128 17.68 -15.50 -13.43
N GLN A 129 18.24 -14.51 -12.73
CA GLN A 129 19.62 -14.59 -12.22
C GLN A 129 19.76 -15.40 -10.93
N ASP A 130 18.64 -15.84 -10.35
CA ASP A 130 18.61 -16.57 -9.08
C ASP A 130 19.46 -15.88 -7.99
N ARG A 131 19.23 -14.57 -7.85
CA ARG A 131 19.94 -13.70 -6.91
C ARG A 131 19.11 -13.29 -5.72
N HIS A 132 17.81 -13.51 -5.80
CA HIS A 132 16.84 -13.00 -4.85
C HIS A 132 15.86 -14.11 -4.51
N ARG A 133 15.43 -14.14 -3.24
CA ARG A 133 14.31 -14.96 -2.78
C ARG A 133 13.15 -14.06 -2.44
N VAL A 134 11.98 -14.36 -3.00
CA VAL A 134 10.74 -13.66 -2.63
C VAL A 134 9.93 -14.53 -1.68
N THR A 135 9.41 -13.92 -0.62
CA THR A 135 8.43 -14.54 0.27
C THR A 135 7.24 -13.61 0.46
N PHE A 136 6.12 -14.17 0.92
CA PHE A 136 4.99 -13.40 1.40
C PHE A 136 4.78 -13.65 2.90
N ASP A 137 4.26 -12.64 3.60
CA ASP A 137 3.84 -12.69 5.00
C ASP A 137 4.87 -13.30 5.98
N ARG A 138 6.16 -13.31 5.61
CA ARG A 138 7.22 -13.92 6.41
C ARG A 138 7.70 -12.99 7.49
N ASP A 139 7.80 -11.69 7.22
CA ASP A 139 8.25 -10.68 8.18
C ASP A 139 7.60 -9.30 7.91
N PHE A 140 6.27 -9.28 7.99
CA PHE A 140 5.45 -8.08 7.76
C PHE A 140 5.94 -6.86 8.57
N ASP A 141 6.28 -7.08 9.84
CA ASP A 141 6.71 -6.01 10.74
C ASP A 141 8.02 -5.37 10.26
N ALA A 142 8.98 -6.16 9.76
CA ALA A 142 10.23 -5.64 9.19
C ALA A 142 9.99 -4.89 7.88
N VAL A 143 9.08 -5.36 7.03
CA VAL A 143 8.70 -4.68 5.78
C VAL A 143 8.05 -3.33 6.06
N VAL A 144 7.07 -3.28 6.97
CA VAL A 144 6.41 -2.02 7.36
C VAL A 144 7.42 -1.04 7.96
N LYS A 145 8.33 -1.52 8.82
CA LYS A 145 9.40 -0.69 9.39
C LYS A 145 10.33 -0.14 8.32
N ALA A 146 10.78 -0.98 7.37
CA ALA A 146 11.64 -0.55 6.27
C ALA A 146 10.93 0.43 5.33
N CYS A 147 9.62 0.26 5.09
CA CYS A 147 8.81 1.23 4.36
C CYS A 147 8.73 2.60 5.06
N ALA A 148 8.82 2.63 6.40
CA ALA A 148 8.78 3.84 7.20
C ALA A 148 10.10 4.64 7.21
N GLU A 149 11.22 4.02 6.83
CA GLU A 149 12.54 4.64 6.80
C GLU A 149 12.63 5.79 5.78
N PRO A 150 13.50 6.80 6.04
CA PRO A 150 13.79 7.86 5.08
C PRO A 150 14.28 7.29 3.74
N ARG A 151 13.98 8.00 2.65
CA ARG A 151 14.36 7.56 1.29
C ARG A 151 15.17 8.65 0.62
N ALA A 152 16.29 8.26 0.00
CA ALA A 152 17.11 9.17 -0.78
C ALA A 152 16.27 9.89 -1.85
N GLY A 153 16.44 11.21 -1.97
CA GLY A 153 15.69 12.04 -2.92
C GLY A 153 14.20 12.23 -2.58
N LYS A 154 13.74 11.84 -1.39
CA LYS A 154 12.39 12.10 -0.88
C LYS A 154 12.44 12.94 0.39
N TRP A 155 11.27 13.42 0.81
CA TRP A 155 11.16 14.13 2.08
C TRP A 155 11.66 13.23 3.23
N PRO A 156 12.45 13.74 4.19
CA PRO A 156 13.15 12.88 5.16
C PRO A 156 12.26 12.14 6.15
N VAL A 157 10.96 12.44 6.19
CA VAL A 157 9.96 11.70 6.99
C VAL A 157 8.84 11.17 6.12
N THR A 158 8.45 9.93 6.39
CA THR A 158 7.31 9.28 5.75
C THR A 158 6.03 9.50 6.57
N TRP A 159 4.88 9.24 5.95
CA TRP A 159 3.57 9.21 6.63
C TRP A 159 3.39 7.96 7.51
N ILE A 160 4.30 6.99 7.42
CA ILE A 160 4.22 5.71 8.13
C ILE A 160 4.82 5.91 9.53
N THR A 161 3.99 6.46 10.41
CA THR A 161 4.33 6.68 11.83
C THR A 161 4.25 5.39 12.64
N PRO A 162 4.80 5.33 13.87
CA PRO A 162 4.59 4.21 14.79
C PRO A 162 3.12 3.79 14.97
N LYS A 163 2.21 4.77 14.94
CA LYS A 163 0.76 4.50 15.03
C LYS A 163 0.26 3.76 13.79
N ILE A 164 0.67 4.18 12.59
CA ILE A 164 0.34 3.51 11.33
C ILE A 164 0.95 2.11 11.27
N MET A 165 2.22 1.95 11.67
CA MET A 165 2.90 0.65 11.68
C MET A 165 2.12 -0.36 12.54
N ARG A 166 1.72 0.03 13.76
CA ARG A 166 0.90 -0.82 14.65
C ARG A 166 -0.46 -1.16 14.05
N ALA A 167 -1.12 -0.19 13.42
CA ALA A 167 -2.45 -0.38 12.86
C ALA A 167 -2.45 -1.39 11.71
N TYR A 168 -1.51 -1.26 10.76
CA TYR A 168 -1.36 -2.23 9.66
C TYR A 168 -0.84 -3.59 10.13
N ALA A 169 -0.01 -3.63 11.18
CA ALA A 169 0.43 -4.87 11.79
C ALA A 169 -0.73 -5.63 12.48
N ALA A 170 -1.67 -4.91 13.10
CA ALA A 170 -2.91 -5.50 13.60
C ALA A 170 -3.83 -5.97 12.47
N LEU A 171 -3.88 -5.23 11.35
CA LEU A 171 -4.64 -5.63 10.16
C LEU A 171 -4.05 -6.87 9.47
N HIS A 172 -2.73 -7.03 9.51
CA HIS A 172 -2.04 -8.25 9.07
C HIS A 172 -2.39 -9.44 9.96
N ASP A 173 -2.42 -9.23 11.28
CA ASP A 173 -2.81 -10.27 12.23
C ASP A 173 -4.27 -10.72 12.07
N ALA A 174 -5.13 -9.80 11.63
CA ALA A 174 -6.50 -10.08 11.23
C ALA A 174 -6.62 -10.77 9.85
N GLY A 175 -5.51 -10.97 9.13
CA GLY A 175 -5.47 -11.67 7.84
C GLY A 175 -5.91 -10.82 6.65
N HIS A 176 -5.83 -9.49 6.75
CA HIS A 176 -6.26 -8.57 5.69
C HIS A 176 -5.11 -7.76 5.06
N ALA A 177 -4.01 -7.54 5.78
CA ALA A 177 -2.83 -6.89 5.23
C ALA A 177 -1.73 -7.93 4.95
N HIS A 178 -1.07 -7.80 3.81
CA HIS A 178 -0.07 -8.75 3.34
C HIS A 178 1.20 -8.05 2.92
N SER A 179 2.33 -8.71 3.15
CA SER A 179 3.64 -8.23 2.73
C SER A 179 4.25 -9.14 1.67
N PHE A 180 5.14 -8.56 0.87
CA PHE A 180 6.14 -9.30 0.13
C PHE A 180 7.53 -8.86 0.56
N GLU A 181 8.40 -9.83 0.77
CA GLU A 181 9.79 -9.64 1.13
C GLU A 181 10.69 -10.07 -0.03
N VAL A 182 11.72 -9.28 -0.31
CA VAL A 182 12.78 -9.65 -1.25
C VAL A 182 14.09 -9.72 -0.49
N ARG A 183 14.66 -10.92 -0.43
CA ARG A 183 15.94 -11.19 0.22
C ARG A 183 17.03 -11.47 -0.80
N ASP A 184 18.25 -11.04 -0.54
CA ASP A 184 19.42 -11.45 -1.33
C ASP A 184 19.84 -12.89 -0.98
N ARG A 185 20.95 -13.35 -1.56
CA ARG A 185 21.49 -14.71 -1.33
C ARG A 185 21.97 -14.93 0.11
N ASP A 186 22.38 -13.86 0.78
CA ASP A 186 22.84 -13.89 2.17
C ASP A 186 21.65 -13.83 3.15
N GLY A 187 20.43 -13.70 2.63
CA GLY A 187 19.19 -13.66 3.40
C GLY A 187 18.84 -12.27 3.92
N ALA A 188 19.57 -11.21 3.55
CA ALA A 188 19.28 -9.86 3.98
C ALA A 188 18.05 -9.30 3.26
N LEU A 189 17.21 -8.55 3.98
CA LEU A 189 16.02 -7.93 3.43
C LEU A 189 16.39 -6.68 2.60
N VAL A 190 16.38 -6.83 1.27
CA VAL A 190 16.84 -5.82 0.30
C VAL A 190 15.72 -5.10 -0.42
N GLY A 191 14.47 -5.55 -0.27
CA GLY A 191 13.30 -4.86 -0.77
C GLY A 191 12.02 -5.51 -0.28
N GLY A 192 10.90 -4.86 -0.57
CA GLY A 192 9.60 -5.38 -0.19
C GLY A 192 8.52 -4.32 -0.24
N GLY A 193 7.32 -4.72 0.17
CA GLY A 193 6.17 -3.84 0.27
C GLY A 193 5.01 -4.52 0.93
N TYR A 194 3.98 -3.73 1.25
CA TYR A 194 2.77 -4.25 1.88
C TYR A 194 1.53 -3.56 1.33
N GLY A 195 0.41 -4.23 1.44
CA GLY A 195 -0.89 -3.75 1.02
C GLY A 195 -2.03 -4.46 1.74
N VAL A 196 -3.25 -4.13 1.35
CA VAL A 196 -4.48 -4.68 1.95
C VAL A 196 -5.30 -5.39 0.89
N ALA A 197 -5.73 -6.61 1.20
CA ALA A 197 -6.65 -7.37 0.37
C ALA A 197 -8.10 -7.08 0.79
N ILE A 198 -8.91 -6.63 -0.17
CA ILE A 198 -10.33 -6.32 0.01
C ILE A 198 -11.12 -7.10 -1.04
N GLY A 199 -11.62 -8.27 -0.67
CA GLY A 199 -12.22 -9.19 -1.65
C GLY A 199 -11.21 -9.52 -2.74
N ARG A 200 -11.52 -9.16 -3.99
CA ARG A 200 -10.66 -9.35 -5.16
C ARG A 200 -9.89 -8.09 -5.57
N VAL A 201 -9.78 -7.09 -4.69
CA VAL A 201 -8.96 -5.88 -4.92
C VAL A 201 -7.79 -5.87 -3.95
N PHE A 202 -6.58 -5.65 -4.45
CA PHE A 202 -5.39 -5.44 -3.62
C PHE A 202 -5.00 -3.98 -3.66
N VAL A 203 -4.80 -3.37 -2.50
CA VAL A 203 -4.47 -1.95 -2.37
C VAL A 203 -3.05 -1.83 -1.82
N ILE A 204 -2.07 -1.47 -2.65
CA ILE A 204 -0.67 -1.36 -2.21
C ILE A 204 -0.46 -0.08 -1.39
N GLU A 205 0.06 -0.21 -0.18
CA GLU A 205 0.29 0.92 0.73
C GLU A 205 1.67 1.55 0.54
N SER A 206 2.70 0.72 0.57
CA SER A 206 4.05 1.19 0.42
C SER A 206 4.99 0.09 -0.02
N GLN A 207 6.10 0.52 -0.61
CA GLN A 207 7.21 -0.34 -1.01
C GLN A 207 8.53 0.35 -0.67
N PHE A 208 9.58 -0.44 -0.47
CA PHE A 208 10.95 0.01 -0.30
C PHE A 208 11.91 -0.86 -1.10
N ALA A 209 13.09 -0.31 -1.40
CA ALA A 209 14.19 -1.01 -2.05
C ALA A 209 15.51 -0.45 -1.50
N ARG A 210 16.37 -1.35 -1.04
CA ARG A 210 17.76 -1.09 -0.65
C ARG A 210 18.72 -1.48 -1.78
N GLU A 211 18.30 -2.43 -2.62
CA GLU A 211 18.97 -2.76 -3.87
C GLU A 211 18.19 -2.30 -5.10
N SER A 212 18.93 -2.05 -6.19
CA SER A 212 18.32 -1.74 -7.49
C SER A 212 17.38 -2.84 -7.95
N HIS A 213 16.17 -2.47 -8.35
CA HIS A 213 15.10 -3.36 -8.81
C HIS A 213 14.49 -4.31 -7.75
N ALA A 214 14.95 -4.32 -6.51
CA ALA A 214 14.43 -5.26 -5.50
C ALA A 214 12.91 -5.13 -5.30
N SER A 215 12.38 -3.91 -5.18
CA SER A 215 10.93 -3.71 -5.09
C SER A 215 10.19 -4.19 -6.34
N LYS A 216 10.74 -3.96 -7.55
CA LYS A 216 10.12 -4.42 -8.81
C LYS A 216 10.09 -5.94 -8.91
N ILE A 217 11.11 -6.64 -8.43
CA ILE A 217 11.15 -8.11 -8.39
C ILE A 217 10.02 -8.65 -7.51
N GLY A 218 9.94 -8.17 -6.27
CA GLY A 218 8.87 -8.59 -5.35
C GLY A 218 7.48 -8.20 -5.84
N PHE A 219 7.35 -7.01 -6.46
CA PHE A 219 6.09 -6.56 -7.02
C PHE A 219 5.65 -7.35 -8.25
N SER A 220 6.59 -7.82 -9.09
CA SER A 220 6.28 -8.76 -10.17
C SER A 220 5.77 -10.09 -9.64
N MET A 221 6.43 -10.66 -8.62
CA MET A 221 5.98 -11.88 -7.96
C MET A 221 4.57 -11.71 -7.36
N LEU A 222 4.31 -10.58 -6.70
CA LEU A 222 2.99 -10.25 -6.17
C LEU A 222 1.92 -10.19 -7.27
N ASN A 223 2.17 -9.44 -8.35
CA ASN A 223 1.16 -9.25 -9.40
C ASN A 223 0.86 -10.55 -10.15
N TRP A 224 1.86 -11.43 -10.33
CA TRP A 224 1.64 -12.78 -10.84
C TRP A 224 0.62 -13.54 -9.96
N HIS A 225 0.86 -13.57 -8.64
CA HIS A 225 -0.03 -14.29 -7.71
C HIS A 225 -1.41 -13.67 -7.64
N LEU A 226 -1.52 -12.34 -7.59
CA LEU A 226 -2.81 -11.67 -7.57
C LEU A 226 -3.64 -12.05 -8.80
N ALA A 227 -3.03 -12.11 -10.00
CA ALA A 227 -3.71 -12.56 -11.21
C ALA A 227 -4.21 -14.01 -11.09
N HIS A 228 -3.35 -14.93 -10.64
CA HIS A 228 -3.66 -16.36 -10.56
C HIS A 228 -4.59 -16.72 -9.39
N TRP A 229 -4.63 -15.90 -8.34
CA TRP A 229 -5.61 -15.98 -7.26
C TRP A 229 -6.94 -15.30 -7.62
N GLY A 230 -7.07 -14.82 -8.86
CA GLY A 230 -8.29 -14.24 -9.37
C GLY A 230 -8.58 -12.86 -8.81
N PHE A 231 -7.61 -12.09 -8.33
CA PHE A 231 -7.84 -10.68 -8.06
C PHE A 231 -8.24 -9.96 -9.36
N ALA A 232 -9.10 -8.97 -9.24
CA ALA A 232 -9.57 -8.15 -10.36
C ALA A 232 -8.73 -6.88 -10.55
N LEU A 233 -8.14 -6.35 -9.47
CA LEU A 233 -7.48 -5.05 -9.51
C LEU A 233 -6.34 -4.94 -8.48
N ASN A 234 -5.23 -4.31 -8.87
CA ASN A 234 -4.21 -3.81 -7.95
C ASN A 234 -4.19 -2.27 -7.96
N ASP A 235 -4.40 -1.63 -6.82
CA ASP A 235 -4.49 -0.18 -6.66
C ASP A 235 -3.22 0.41 -6.03
N ASN A 236 -2.50 1.22 -6.80
CA ASN A 236 -1.30 1.95 -6.37
C ASN A 236 -1.60 3.36 -5.83
N LYS A 237 -2.87 3.70 -5.65
CA LYS A 237 -3.40 4.99 -5.20
C LYS A 237 -3.14 6.14 -6.17
N GLY A 238 -1.89 6.41 -6.51
CA GLY A 238 -1.45 7.47 -7.41
C GLY A 238 -0.34 7.01 -8.35
N PRO A 239 -0.11 7.76 -9.44
CA PRO A 239 0.86 7.38 -10.46
C PRO A 239 2.30 7.65 -10.03
N SER A 240 3.21 6.83 -10.53
CA SER A 240 4.65 7.12 -10.59
C SER A 240 5.20 6.50 -11.87
N GLN A 241 6.27 7.06 -12.44
CA GLN A 241 6.82 6.54 -13.69
C GLN A 241 7.08 5.02 -13.61
N ASN A 242 7.64 4.55 -12.50
CA ASN A 242 7.94 3.13 -12.29
C ASN A 242 6.72 2.21 -12.38
N VAL A 243 5.55 2.62 -11.88
CA VAL A 243 4.34 1.77 -11.93
C VAL A 243 3.64 1.89 -13.27
N LEU A 244 3.66 3.08 -13.89
CA LEU A 244 3.15 3.28 -15.25
C LEU A 244 3.92 2.41 -16.25
N ASP A 245 5.25 2.36 -16.12
CA ASP A 245 6.11 1.46 -16.92
C ASP A 245 5.76 -0.02 -16.72
N MET A 246 5.13 -0.39 -15.60
CA MET A 246 4.70 -1.76 -15.29
C MET A 246 3.26 -2.07 -15.72
N GLY A 247 2.63 -1.17 -16.49
CA GLY A 247 1.28 -1.38 -17.05
C GLY A 247 0.14 -0.82 -16.19
N PHE A 248 0.45 -0.11 -15.10
CA PHE A 248 -0.57 0.65 -14.37
C PHE A 248 -1.05 1.82 -15.23
N HIS A 249 -2.33 2.14 -15.12
CA HIS A 249 -2.94 3.28 -15.78
C HIS A 249 -3.80 4.07 -14.78
N VAL A 250 -4.24 5.26 -15.18
CA VAL A 250 -5.00 6.15 -14.32
C VAL A 250 -6.48 6.16 -14.72
N ILE A 251 -7.36 5.93 -13.76
CA ILE A 251 -8.82 6.02 -13.89
C ILE A 251 -9.38 7.11 -12.99
N THR A 252 -10.65 7.49 -13.22
CA THR A 252 -11.36 8.43 -12.33
C THR A 252 -11.68 7.76 -11.00
N ARG A 253 -11.88 8.57 -9.95
CA ARG A 253 -12.36 8.08 -8.66
C ARG A 253 -13.67 7.31 -8.79
N ASP A 254 -14.60 7.78 -9.61
CA ASP A 254 -15.93 7.15 -9.75
C ASP A 254 -15.84 5.77 -10.42
N ASP A 255 -14.99 5.63 -11.45
CA ASP A 255 -14.71 4.31 -12.05
C ASP A 255 -14.04 3.37 -11.02
N TYR A 256 -13.06 3.89 -10.27
CA TYR A 256 -12.41 3.12 -9.21
C TYR A 256 -13.41 2.65 -8.13
N LEU A 257 -14.27 3.54 -7.62
CA LEU A 257 -15.25 3.20 -6.59
C LEU A 257 -16.30 2.21 -7.10
N THR A 258 -16.69 2.31 -8.38
CA THR A 258 -17.58 1.35 -9.03
C THR A 258 -16.96 -0.05 -9.09
N ARG A 259 -15.70 -0.15 -9.55
CA ARG A 259 -14.95 -1.41 -9.59
C ARG A 259 -14.70 -1.98 -8.20
N LEU A 260 -14.35 -1.12 -7.25
CA LEU A 260 -14.17 -1.51 -5.86
C LEU A 260 -15.46 -2.08 -5.28
N ALA A 261 -16.61 -1.43 -5.47
CA ALA A 261 -17.89 -1.93 -4.99
C ALA A 261 -18.26 -3.31 -5.56
N CYS A 262 -17.94 -3.54 -6.84
CA CYS A 262 -18.14 -4.82 -7.52
C CYS A 262 -17.25 -5.94 -6.96
N HIS A 263 -15.96 -5.66 -6.71
CA HIS A 263 -14.96 -6.67 -6.40
C HIS A 263 -14.59 -6.79 -4.91
N ALA A 264 -14.96 -5.81 -4.08
CA ALA A 264 -14.74 -5.83 -2.63
C ALA A 264 -15.69 -6.79 -1.91
N ARG A 265 -16.84 -7.10 -2.53
CA ARG A 265 -17.86 -8.02 -2.01
C ARG A 265 -17.62 -9.41 -2.62
N GLY A 266 -16.73 -10.17 -2.01
CA GLY A 266 -16.42 -11.54 -2.43
C GLY A 266 -15.44 -12.21 -1.49
N THR A 267 -15.33 -13.54 -1.58
CA THR A 267 -14.29 -14.30 -0.90
C THR A 267 -12.95 -14.00 -1.57
N GLY A 268 -12.13 -13.15 -0.95
CA GLY A 268 -10.74 -12.97 -1.34
C GLY A 268 -9.86 -14.12 -0.86
N LYS A 269 -8.55 -14.05 -1.14
CA LYS A 269 -7.58 -14.96 -0.52
C LYS A 269 -7.42 -14.58 0.95
N ASN A 270 -7.93 -15.43 1.84
CA ASN A 270 -7.87 -15.24 3.28
C ASN A 270 -6.63 -15.92 3.88
N GLY A 271 -6.22 -15.47 5.07
CA GLY A 271 -5.13 -16.10 5.83
C GLY A 271 -3.74 -15.66 5.38
N ARG A 272 -2.70 -16.39 5.80
CA ARG A 272 -1.33 -16.07 5.41
C ARG A 272 -1.10 -16.40 3.95
N TRP A 273 -0.38 -15.53 3.27
CA TRP A 273 0.03 -15.74 1.89
C TRP A 273 1.38 -16.41 1.82
N GLU A 274 1.53 -17.29 0.84
CA GLU A 274 2.77 -17.97 0.52
C GLU A 274 3.03 -17.84 -0.98
N VAL A 275 4.29 -17.98 -1.36
CA VAL A 275 4.72 -17.96 -2.76
C VAL A 275 4.53 -19.37 -3.32
N GLU A 276 3.72 -19.47 -4.38
CA GLU A 276 3.28 -20.71 -5.05
C GLU A 276 4.03 -20.95 -6.38
N THR A 277 4.95 -20.05 -6.75
CA THR A 277 5.75 -20.15 -7.98
C THR A 277 7.16 -19.60 -7.79
N ASP A 278 8.05 -19.80 -8.75
CA ASP A 278 9.42 -19.27 -8.71
C ASP A 278 9.61 -18.01 -9.59
N LEU A 279 10.77 -17.36 -9.45
CA LEU A 279 11.08 -16.16 -10.22
C LEU A 279 11.26 -16.44 -11.71
N ALA A 280 11.63 -17.67 -12.11
CA ALA A 280 11.81 -18.02 -13.51
C ALA A 280 10.45 -18.12 -14.23
N ALA A 281 9.46 -18.73 -13.59
CA ALA A 281 8.08 -18.78 -14.05
C ALA A 281 7.48 -17.37 -14.16
N VAL A 282 7.68 -16.52 -13.15
CA VAL A 282 7.25 -15.11 -13.22
C VAL A 282 7.96 -14.38 -14.37
N ALA A 283 9.25 -14.63 -14.61
CA ALA A 283 9.97 -14.01 -15.72
C ALA A 283 9.45 -14.43 -17.11
N ALA A 284 8.85 -15.61 -17.20
CA ALA A 284 8.24 -16.16 -18.40
C ALA A 284 6.77 -15.75 -18.58
N TRP A 285 6.15 -15.16 -17.56
CA TRP A 285 4.73 -14.78 -17.59
C TRP A 285 4.41 -13.75 -18.69
N GLU A 286 3.40 -14.06 -19.50
CA GLU A 286 2.85 -13.21 -20.56
C GLU A 286 1.36 -12.92 -20.32
N PRO A 287 1.03 -11.91 -19.49
CA PRO A 287 -0.33 -11.70 -18.99
C PRO A 287 -1.39 -11.54 -20.09
N LYS A 288 -1.05 -10.84 -21.19
CA LYS A 288 -1.97 -10.63 -22.33
C LYS A 288 -2.29 -11.92 -23.08
N ALA A 289 -1.29 -12.78 -23.28
CA ALA A 289 -1.47 -14.03 -24.00
C ALA A 289 -2.35 -15.00 -23.18
N GLU A 290 -2.10 -15.06 -21.88
CA GLU A 290 -2.86 -15.87 -20.93
C GLU A 290 -4.33 -15.42 -20.88
N ALA A 291 -4.60 -14.12 -20.72
CA ALA A 291 -5.96 -13.58 -20.70
C ALA A 291 -6.74 -13.90 -22.00
N LYS A 292 -6.07 -13.85 -23.16
CA LYS A 292 -6.68 -14.22 -24.45
C LYS A 292 -7.04 -15.70 -24.51
N SER A 293 -6.19 -16.58 -23.99
CA SER A 293 -6.45 -18.02 -23.97
C SER A 293 -7.65 -18.42 -23.09
N VAL A 294 -7.83 -17.74 -21.96
CA VAL A 294 -8.97 -17.97 -21.05
C VAL A 294 -10.28 -17.54 -21.71
N LEU A 295 -10.30 -16.42 -22.45
CA LEU A 295 -11.49 -15.98 -23.18
C LEU A 295 -11.89 -16.98 -24.28
N ILE A 296 -10.93 -17.49 -25.05
CA ILE A 296 -11.17 -18.49 -26.10
C ILE A 296 -11.71 -19.81 -25.52
N ALA A 297 -11.25 -20.21 -24.33
CA ALA A 297 -11.70 -21.44 -23.68
C ALA A 297 -13.09 -21.34 -23.02
N ALA A 298 -13.64 -20.13 -22.90
CA ALA A 298 -14.96 -19.87 -22.32
C ALA A 298 -16.07 -19.71 -23.38
N GLU A 299 -15.71 -19.73 -24.66
CA GLU A 299 -16.63 -19.75 -25.82
C GLU A 299 -16.88 -21.20 -26.29
#